data_AF-A0A348TWS6-F1
#
_entry.id   AF-A0A348TWS6-F1
#
_cell.length_a   1.000
_cell.length_b   1.000
_cell.length_c   1.000
_cell.angle_alpha   90.00
_cell.angle_beta   90.00
_cell.angle_gamma   90.00
#
_symmetry.space_group_name_H-M   'P 1'
#
loop_
_entity.id
_entity.type
_entity.pdbx_description
1 polymer ?
#
loop_
_entity_poly.entity_id
_entity_poly.type
_entity_poly.pdbx_seq_one_letter_code
_entity_poly.pdbx_strand_id
1 'polypeptide(L)'
;WLFYARLLQHGELQFFAEARNYFRFHERTQRSRAIASYTAFDEILAMYTIFEREGWTDTKTLQSARAQVAMWWAGNVFSMKWTWDVLRNNVRLFGVFSRYRSGLLSYLVKSALIKSAGAVVKAMGLKEPVKKLAARLFPKTFFPY
;
A
#
# COMPACT_ATOMS: atom_id res chain seq x y z
N TRP A 1 -10.56 -4.91 9.94
CA TRP A 1 -10.74 -5.76 8.75
C TRP A 1 -11.19 -7.18 9.08
N LEU A 2 -10.50 -7.90 9.98
CA LEU A 2 -10.87 -9.28 10.35
C LEU A 2 -12.31 -9.42 10.91
N PHE A 3 -12.76 -8.45 11.71
CA PHE A 3 -14.14 -8.41 12.21
C PHE A 3 -15.17 -8.51 11.07
N TYR A 4 -15.06 -7.66 10.05
CA TYR A 4 -15.96 -7.68 8.89
C TYR A 4 -15.85 -8.98 8.09
N ALA A 5 -14.64 -9.52 7.93
CA ALA A 5 -14.47 -10.79 7.25
C ALA A 5 -15.19 -11.93 7.98
N ARG A 6 -15.03 -12.03 9.32
CA ARG A 6 -15.74 -13.01 10.15
C ARG A 6 -17.25 -12.82 10.09
N LEU A 7 -17.69 -11.57 10.12
CA LEU A 7 -19.09 -11.21 10.04
C LEU A 7 -19.71 -11.68 8.70
N LEU A 8 -18.98 -11.56 7.58
CA LEU A 8 -19.44 -12.06 6.28
C LEU A 8 -19.39 -13.59 6.16
N GLN A 9 -18.44 -14.24 6.82
CA GLN A 9 -18.26 -15.71 6.73
C GLN A 9 -19.20 -16.49 7.65
N HIS A 10 -19.53 -15.94 8.81
CA HIS A 10 -20.32 -16.62 9.84
C HIS A 10 -21.64 -15.92 10.18
N GLY A 11 -21.82 -14.67 9.77
CA GLY A 11 -23.08 -13.97 9.97
C GLY A 11 -24.10 -14.35 8.91
N GLU A 12 -25.37 -14.40 9.30
CA GLU A 12 -26.51 -14.46 8.37
C GLU A 12 -26.72 -13.10 7.71
N LEU A 13 -25.74 -12.67 6.91
CA LEU A 13 -25.72 -11.35 6.31
C LEU A 13 -25.72 -11.43 4.80
N GLN A 14 -26.74 -10.82 4.19
CA GLN A 14 -26.80 -10.60 2.75
C GLN A 14 -26.09 -9.29 2.40
N PHE A 15 -25.10 -9.36 1.50
CA PHE A 15 -24.51 -8.18 0.90
C PHE A 15 -25.47 -7.60 -0.14
N PHE A 16 -25.92 -6.36 0.07
CA PHE A 16 -26.66 -5.60 -0.92
C PHE A 16 -25.70 -4.61 -1.60
N ALA A 17 -25.62 -4.65 -2.93
CA ALA A 17 -24.76 -3.78 -3.73
C ALA A 17 -25.29 -2.33 -3.86
N GLU A 18 -26.06 -1.85 -2.88
CA GLU A 18 -26.55 -0.48 -2.82
C GLU A 18 -25.76 0.33 -1.79
N ALA A 19 -25.36 1.54 -2.17
CA ALA A 19 -24.67 2.47 -1.28
C ALA A 19 -25.63 2.98 -0.19
N ARG A 20 -25.73 2.28 0.93
CA ARG A 20 -26.62 2.67 2.05
C ARG A 20 -26.01 3.67 3.03
N ASN A 21 -24.71 3.93 2.96
CA ASN A 21 -24.03 4.90 3.81
C ASN A 21 -22.96 5.68 3.05
N TYR A 22 -23.10 7.01 3.01
CA TYR A 22 -21.99 7.90 2.72
C TYR A 22 -21.03 7.85 3.91
N PHE A 23 -20.02 6.98 3.86
CA PHE A 23 -18.92 7.06 4.81
C PHE A 23 -18.34 8.47 4.75
N ARG A 24 -18.47 9.23 5.85
CA ARG A 24 -17.89 10.57 5.94
C ARG A 24 -16.38 10.44 5.72
N PHE A 25 -15.89 11.04 4.63
CA PHE A 25 -14.46 11.17 4.38
C PHE A 25 -13.88 12.09 5.46
N HIS A 26 -13.37 11.52 6.56
CA HIS A 26 -12.62 12.28 7.53
C HIS A 26 -11.25 12.66 6.92
N GLU A 27 -10.87 13.94 6.98
CA GLU A 27 -9.56 14.43 6.47
C GLU A 27 -8.36 13.69 7.10
N ARG A 28 -8.52 13.16 8.33
CA ARG A 28 -7.61 12.20 8.95
C ARG A 28 -8.12 10.77 8.76
N THR A 29 -8.09 10.29 7.51
CA THR A 29 -8.54 8.93 7.19
C THR A 29 -7.72 7.90 7.99
N GLN A 30 -8.37 6.84 8.49
CA GLN A 30 -7.67 5.66 9.03
C GLN A 30 -6.65 5.11 8.02
N ARG A 31 -6.90 5.31 6.71
CA ARG A 31 -6.00 5.00 5.61
C ARG A 31 -4.65 5.72 5.70
N SER A 32 -4.59 7.01 6.04
CA SER A 32 -3.30 7.72 6.16
C SER A 32 -2.49 7.25 7.37
N ARG A 33 -3.17 6.95 8.49
CA ARG A 33 -2.54 6.37 9.70
C ARG A 33 -2.03 4.95 9.46
N ALA A 34 -2.80 4.13 8.75
CA ALA A 34 -2.41 2.76 8.39
C ALA A 34 -1.21 2.74 7.43
N ILE A 35 -1.16 3.68 6.47
CA ILE A 35 -0.02 3.84 5.54
C ILE A 35 1.27 4.23 6.27
N ALA A 36 1.15 4.97 7.37
CA ALA A 36 2.30 5.47 8.12
C ALA A 36 2.94 4.43 9.06
N SER A 37 2.35 3.24 9.20
CA SER A 37 2.78 2.20 10.14
C SER A 37 2.95 0.83 9.47
N TYR A 38 3.99 0.08 9.86
CA TYR A 38 4.17 -1.30 9.42
C TYR A 38 3.10 -2.24 10.01
N THR A 39 2.50 -1.88 11.15
CA THR A 39 1.56 -2.73 11.90
C THR A 39 0.32 -3.12 11.07
N ALA A 40 -0.15 -2.22 10.19
CA ALA A 40 -1.27 -2.52 9.30
C ALA A 40 -0.97 -3.69 8.36
N PHE A 41 0.28 -3.84 7.92
CA PHE A 41 0.70 -4.96 7.08
C PHE A 41 0.76 -6.26 7.86
N ASP A 42 1.16 -6.22 9.13
CA ASP A 42 1.13 -7.39 10.01
C ASP A 42 -0.29 -7.87 10.28
N GLU A 43 -1.23 -6.96 10.54
CA GLU A 43 -2.64 -7.30 10.70
C GLU A 43 -3.18 -8.01 9.45
N ILE A 44 -2.84 -7.51 8.26
CA ILE A 44 -3.27 -8.10 6.98
C ILE A 44 -2.64 -9.48 6.77
N LEU A 45 -1.34 -9.65 7.07
CA LEU A 45 -0.67 -10.94 6.98
C LEU A 45 -1.30 -11.96 7.93
N ALA A 46 -1.58 -11.56 9.18
CA ALA A 46 -2.27 -12.41 10.15
C ALA A 46 -3.67 -12.81 9.66
N MET A 47 -4.41 -11.89 9.03
CA MET A 47 -5.69 -12.21 8.41
C MET A 47 -5.56 -13.24 7.30
N TYR A 48 -4.57 -13.13 6.43
CA TYR A 48 -4.34 -14.10 5.36
C TYR A 48 -3.98 -15.49 5.91
N THR A 49 -3.23 -15.57 7.00
CA THR A 49 -2.99 -16.84 7.69
C THR A 49 -4.29 -17.47 8.19
N ILE A 50 -5.23 -16.67 8.71
CA ILE A 50 -6.56 -17.17 9.10
C ILE A 50 -7.31 -17.67 7.87
N PHE A 51 -7.35 -16.89 6.79
CA PHE A 51 -8.10 -17.27 5.59
C PHE A 51 -7.58 -18.57 4.96
N GLU A 52 -6.27 -18.77 4.97
CA GLU A 52 -5.61 -20.00 4.51
C GLU A 52 -5.95 -21.19 5.41
N ARG A 53 -5.84 -21.02 6.73
CA ARG A 53 -6.10 -22.08 7.71
C ARG A 53 -7.57 -22.54 7.69
N GLU A 54 -8.49 -21.59 7.61
CA GLU A 54 -9.93 -21.88 7.63
C GLU A 54 -10.50 -22.25 6.25
N GLY A 55 -9.67 -22.21 5.20
CA GLY A 55 -10.11 -22.53 3.83
C GLY A 55 -11.16 -21.56 3.26
N TRP A 56 -11.20 -20.32 3.74
CA TRP A 56 -12.20 -19.31 3.33
C TRP A 56 -12.01 -18.79 1.90
N THR A 57 -10.87 -19.06 1.28
CA THR A 57 -10.57 -18.66 -0.10
C THR A 57 -9.59 -19.64 -0.73
N ASP A 58 -9.55 -19.68 -2.06
CA ASP A 58 -8.60 -20.51 -2.78
C ASP A 58 -7.17 -19.92 -2.75
N THR A 59 -6.19 -20.80 -2.92
CA THR A 59 -4.77 -20.43 -2.85
C THR A 59 -4.40 -19.38 -3.89
N LYS A 60 -4.97 -19.41 -5.10
CA LYS A 60 -4.61 -18.46 -6.18
C LYS A 60 -5.07 -17.05 -5.82
N THR A 61 -6.29 -16.91 -5.32
CA THR A 61 -6.82 -15.64 -4.83
C THR A 61 -5.99 -15.10 -3.67
N LEU A 62 -5.62 -15.96 -2.71
CA LEU A 62 -4.80 -15.56 -1.58
C LEU A 62 -3.39 -15.09 -1.99
N GLN A 63 -2.74 -15.80 -2.91
CA GLN A 63 -1.43 -15.41 -3.44
C GLN A 63 -1.50 -14.08 -4.21
N SER A 64 -2.55 -13.88 -5.01
CA SER A 64 -2.80 -12.60 -5.68
C SER A 64 -2.98 -11.46 -4.68
N ALA A 65 -3.76 -11.66 -3.61
CA ALA A 65 -3.96 -10.68 -2.56
C ALA A 65 -2.64 -10.33 -1.83
N ARG A 66 -1.83 -11.33 -1.48
CA ARG A 66 -0.49 -11.15 -0.90
C ARG A 66 0.43 -10.32 -1.81
N ALA A 67 0.43 -10.59 -3.12
CA ALA A 67 1.22 -9.83 -4.08
C ALA A 67 0.77 -8.36 -4.21
N GLN A 68 -0.55 -8.10 -4.13
CA GLN A 68 -1.08 -6.73 -4.13
C GLN A 68 -0.67 -5.98 -2.87
N VAL A 69 -0.76 -6.61 -1.70
CA VAL A 69 -0.33 -6.02 -0.43
C VAL A 69 1.18 -5.77 -0.42
N ALA A 70 1.99 -6.66 -1.00
CA ALA A 70 3.42 -6.44 -1.19
C ALA A 70 3.72 -5.17 -1.99
N MET A 71 3.00 -4.95 -3.10
CA MET A 71 3.14 -3.72 -3.89
C MET A 71 2.66 -2.49 -3.12
N TRP A 72 1.57 -2.61 -2.37
CA TRP A 72 1.08 -1.52 -1.54
C TRP A 72 2.09 -1.15 -0.44
N TRP A 73 2.69 -2.13 0.22
CA TRP A 73 3.77 -1.92 1.17
C TRP A 73 4.96 -1.20 0.52
N ALA A 74 5.43 -1.67 -0.64
CA ALA A 74 6.57 -1.07 -1.33
C ALA A 74 6.33 0.39 -1.75
N GLY A 75 5.10 0.76 -2.08
CA GLY A 75 4.73 2.15 -2.38
C GLY A 75 4.80 3.07 -1.16
N ASN A 76 4.62 2.53 0.05
CA ASN A 76 4.47 3.30 1.29
C ASN A 76 5.66 3.22 2.24
N VAL A 77 6.56 2.24 2.07
CA VAL A 77 7.71 2.01 2.98
C VAL A 77 8.55 3.27 3.19
N PHE A 78 8.78 4.06 2.14
CA PHE A 78 9.60 5.29 2.19
C PHE A 78 8.86 6.51 2.74
N SER A 79 7.56 6.42 3.03
CA SER A 79 6.78 7.49 3.68
C SER A 79 6.53 7.25 5.16
N MET A 80 6.92 6.08 5.68
CA MET A 80 6.82 5.77 7.11
C MET A 80 7.85 6.55 7.93
N LYS A 81 7.60 6.71 9.24
CA LYS A 81 8.52 7.39 10.14
C LYS A 81 9.82 6.58 10.28
N TRP A 82 10.96 7.23 10.05
CA TRP A 82 12.28 6.60 10.18
C TRP A 82 12.62 6.43 11.66
N THR A 83 12.45 5.21 12.16
CA THR A 83 12.88 4.78 13.49
C THR A 83 13.48 3.39 13.35
N TRP A 84 14.36 3.01 14.27
CA TRP A 84 14.98 1.68 14.26
C TRP A 84 13.96 0.55 14.24
N ASP A 85 12.88 0.67 15.01
CA ASP A 85 11.81 -0.31 15.04
C ASP A 85 11.11 -0.46 13.69
N VAL A 86 10.75 0.65 13.05
CA VAL A 86 10.12 0.65 11.72
C VAL A 86 11.04 0.07 10.66
N LEU A 87 12.34 0.40 10.70
CA LEU A 87 13.33 -0.13 9.76
C LEU A 87 13.47 -1.64 9.90
N ARG A 88 13.63 -2.14 11.14
CA ARG A 88 13.72 -3.58 11.43
C ARG A 88 12.48 -4.32 10.93
N ASN A 89 11.29 -3.80 11.21
CA ASN A 89 10.05 -4.42 10.76
C ASN A 89 9.87 -4.37 9.24
N ASN A 90 10.30 -3.30 8.57
CA ASN A 90 10.27 -3.23 7.11
C ASN A 90 11.25 -4.21 6.46
N VAL A 91 12.41 -4.48 7.06
CA VAL A 91 13.32 -5.54 6.59
C VAL A 91 12.67 -6.92 6.73
N ARG A 92 11.99 -7.19 7.86
CA ARG A 92 11.21 -8.43 8.04
C ARG A 92 10.11 -8.55 6.99
N LEU A 93 9.32 -7.48 6.77
CA LEU A 93 8.25 -7.46 5.78
C LEU A 93 8.78 -7.66 4.36
N PHE A 94 9.95 -7.11 4.02
CA PHE A 94 10.60 -7.39 2.74
C PHE A 94 10.87 -8.89 2.54
N GLY A 95 11.38 -9.56 3.58
CA GLY A 95 11.61 -11.02 3.55
C GLY A 95 10.32 -11.82 3.35
N VAL A 96 9.20 -11.37 3.90
CA VAL A 96 7.89 -12.00 3.71
C VAL A 96 7.36 -11.74 2.30
N PHE A 97 7.34 -10.48 1.87
CA PHE A 97 6.73 -10.06 0.61
C PHE A 97 7.54 -10.47 -0.63
N SER A 98 8.86 -10.59 -0.52
CA SER A 98 9.71 -11.05 -1.63
C SER A 98 9.36 -12.46 -2.11
N ARG A 99 8.76 -13.30 -1.25
CA ARG A 99 8.26 -14.64 -1.60
C ARG A 99 7.03 -14.60 -2.50
N TYR A 100 6.24 -13.52 -2.43
CA TYR A 100 4.96 -13.39 -3.14
C TYR A 100 5.05 -12.47 -4.35
N ARG A 101 6.06 -11.59 -4.41
CA ARG A 101 6.25 -10.64 -5.50
C ARG A 101 7.71 -10.61 -5.96
N SER A 102 7.97 -11.20 -7.11
CA SER A 102 9.26 -11.06 -7.79
C SER A 102 9.50 -9.62 -8.22
N GLY A 103 10.77 -9.20 -8.25
CA GLY A 103 11.16 -7.85 -8.65
C GLY A 103 10.89 -6.75 -7.60
N LEU A 104 10.43 -7.10 -6.40
CA LEU A 104 10.14 -6.15 -5.32
C LEU A 104 11.36 -5.27 -4.98
N LEU A 105 12.56 -5.87 -4.92
CA LEU A 105 13.81 -5.14 -4.68
C LEU A 105 14.08 -4.10 -5.78
N SER A 106 13.95 -4.48 -7.05
CA SER A 106 14.15 -3.56 -8.17
C SER A 106 13.16 -2.40 -8.10
N TYR A 107 11.90 -2.67 -7.75
CA TYR A 107 10.89 -1.64 -7.55
C TYR A 107 11.25 -0.68 -6.43
N LEU A 108 11.71 -1.19 -5.28
CA LEU A 108 12.15 -0.36 -4.16
C LEU A 108 13.33 0.53 -4.52
N VAL A 109 14.34 -0.03 -5.21
CA VAL A 109 15.52 0.73 -5.66
C VAL A 109 15.10 1.85 -6.62
N LYS A 110 14.28 1.54 -7.63
CA LYS A 110 13.74 2.55 -8.56
C LYS A 110 12.95 3.63 -7.83
N SER A 111 12.12 3.24 -6.87
CA SER A 111 11.29 4.16 -6.09
C SER A 111 12.13 5.08 -5.19
N ALA A 112 13.21 4.55 -4.59
CA ALA A 112 14.16 5.33 -3.80
C ALA A 112 14.92 6.34 -4.67
N LEU A 113 15.36 5.94 -5.88
CA LEU A 113 16.00 6.83 -6.84
C LEU A 113 15.06 7.97 -7.27
N ILE A 114 13.80 7.67 -7.58
CA ILE A 114 12.81 8.69 -7.95
C ILE A 114 12.55 9.65 -6.78
N LYS A 115 12.38 9.13 -5.55
CA LYS A 115 12.16 9.97 -4.37
C LYS A 115 13.35 10.87 -4.05
N SER A 116 14.57 10.33 -4.12
CA SER A 116 15.79 11.11 -3.89
C SER A 116 15.99 12.19 -4.96
N ALA A 117 15.81 11.86 -6.23
CA ALA A 117 15.83 12.85 -7.32
C ALA A 117 14.80 13.96 -7.10
N GLY A 118 13.56 13.61 -6.72
CA GLY A 118 12.53 14.60 -6.38
C GLY A 118 12.88 15.47 -5.17
N ALA A 119 13.56 14.92 -4.16
CA ALA A 119 14.04 15.67 -3.00
C ALA A 119 15.14 16.67 -3.38
N VAL A 120 16.08 16.27 -4.24
CA VAL A 120 17.15 17.16 -4.77
C VAL A 120 16.53 18.30 -5.58
N VAL A 121 15.61 18.00 -6.50
CA VAL A 121 14.90 19.02 -7.29
C VAL A 121 14.15 20.00 -6.38
N LYS A 122 13.53 19.52 -5.30
CA LYS A 122 12.85 20.37 -4.32
C LYS A 122 13.82 21.24 -3.54
N ALA A 123 14.96 20.69 -3.10
CA ALA A 123 15.98 21.43 -2.36
C ALA A 123 16.61 22.56 -3.21
N MET A 124 16.74 22.34 -4.51
CA MET A 124 17.22 23.34 -5.47
C MET A 124 16.18 24.39 -5.86
N GLY A 125 14.95 24.33 -5.32
CA GLY A 125 13.86 25.25 -5.70
C GLY A 125 13.31 25.03 -7.13
N LEU A 126 13.75 23.99 -7.83
CA LEU A 126 13.44 23.73 -9.24
C LEU A 126 12.14 22.91 -9.43
N LYS A 127 11.31 22.81 -8.39
CA LYS A 127 10.09 21.99 -8.44
C LYS A 127 9.10 22.45 -9.52
N GLU A 128 8.86 23.74 -9.62
CA GLU A 128 7.98 24.34 -10.63
C GLU A 128 8.54 24.28 -12.06
N PRO A 129 9.81 24.64 -12.33
CA PRO A 129 10.36 24.51 -13.68
C PRO A 129 10.42 23.06 -14.17
N VAL A 130 10.76 22.10 -13.30
CA VAL A 130 10.75 20.67 -13.65
C VAL A 130 9.34 20.17 -13.93
N LYS A 131 8.33 20.59 -13.15
CA LYS A 131 6.93 20.27 -13.44
C LYS A 131 6.47 20.83 -14.78
N LYS A 132 6.80 22.09 -15.09
CA LYS A 132 6.47 22.71 -16.38
C LYS A 132 7.15 21.98 -17.55
N LEU A 133 8.41 21.59 -17.38
CA LEU A 133 9.15 20.82 -18.38
C LEU A 133 8.55 19.42 -18.58
N ALA A 134 8.22 18.72 -17.49
CA ALA A 134 7.61 17.39 -17.53
C ALA A 134 6.21 17.43 -18.16
N ALA A 135 5.39 18.43 -17.84
CA ALA A 135 4.08 18.63 -18.47
C ALA A 135 4.21 18.93 -19.97
N ARG A 136 5.28 19.62 -20.40
CA ARG A 136 5.55 19.91 -21.82
C ARG A 136 6.06 18.69 -22.58
N LEU A 137 6.88 17.85 -21.96
CA LEU A 137 7.43 16.63 -22.56
C LEU A 137 6.43 15.46 -22.54
N PHE A 138 5.52 15.43 -21.57
CA PHE A 138 4.54 14.37 -21.37
C PHE A 138 3.12 14.92 -21.20
N PRO A 139 2.58 15.60 -22.23
CA PRO A 139 1.34 16.37 -22.14
C PRO A 139 0.07 15.54 -21.86
N LYS A 140 0.13 14.21 -22.00
CA LYS A 140 -1.00 13.29 -21.76
C LYS A 140 -0.86 12.44 -20.49
N THR A 141 0.26 12.55 -19.76
CA THR A 141 0.57 11.67 -18.63
C THR A 141 0.19 12.29 -17.29
N PHE A 142 0.09 13.61 -17.24
CA PHE A 142 -0.40 14.37 -16.09
C PHE A 142 -1.75 14.95 -16.49
N PHE A 143 -2.82 14.60 -15.77
CA PHE A 143 -4.21 14.93 -16.11
C PHE A 143 -4.39 16.41 -16.52
N PRO A 144 -5.28 16.69 -17.50
CA PRO A 144 -5.61 18.06 -17.89
C PRO A 144 -6.26 18.78 -16.70
N TYR A 145 -5.87 20.04 -16.47
CA TYR A 145 -6.59 20.94 -15.58
C TYR A 145 -8.01 21.20 -16.09
#